data_AF-A0A967FVC2-F1
#
_entry.id   AF-A0A967FVC2-F1
#
_cell.length_a   1.000
_cell.length_b   1.000
_cell.length_c   1.000
_cell.angle_alpha   90.00
_cell.angle_beta   90.00
_cell.angle_gamma   90.00
#
_symmetry.space_group_name_H-M   'P 1'
#
loop_
_entity.id
_entity.type
_entity.pdbx_description
1 polymer ?
#
loop_
_entity_poly.entity_id
_entity_poly.type
_entity_poly.pdbx_seq_one_letter_code
_entity_poly.pdbx_strand_id
1 'polypeptide(L)'
;MATVNRKWNDGMLSTEDWWAVWLGLIMFLAGMMSIWGLDLVGWMGKTKTWEFTNLLDDFAWSKLIKPAGKSYSDTAPLLSLFITYAVFTTLTCIGAWFQKLDVRKFFISFTIIFILTWLCWIIGHEAHFKAIDAAVKGKNVFQQYDLSWGLQLGGGFSYMLALAVGLIIGNVFKGFAAFLKEAAKPEWFIKTAIVYLGIKLGLMSMQSTAYVVELALAGAAAVFVAYLLFWPIVYWLARRVFRLRRDASAVLSSGISICGVSAAIATAGAIRAKPILPVTVSMLIVIFAMIELVVLPTTYTALAPNQPIVNGAAMGMTVKTDGADAAAGAILDELMVSQHLQKTGEHWQEGWILSAAILTKIWIDVFIGVWAFLLALIWIYKVEQRPGQVTVQLSEIWFRFPKFVIGYFIAWFFYVGIAVYFPEAIENAADGASVVQSPMRKMMFMLTFVSIGIITDFSKLKGMGRLAILYGIALFLIIAPIAYAVAWIFHRGMLPPLVE
;
A
#
# COMPACT_ATOMS: atom_id res chain seq x y z
N MET A 1 32.50 -1.08 -18.88
CA MET A 1 32.11 0.21 -18.28
C MET A 1 31.42 1.02 -19.37
N ALA A 2 30.17 1.40 -19.16
CA ALA A 2 29.62 2.65 -19.68
C ALA A 2 29.15 3.37 -18.42
N THR A 3 29.79 4.48 -18.06
CA THR A 3 29.19 5.44 -17.15
C THR A 3 27.93 5.91 -17.87
N VAL A 4 26.79 5.30 -17.55
CA VAL A 4 25.50 5.84 -18.00
C VAL A 4 25.44 7.19 -17.30
N ASN A 5 25.72 8.24 -18.05
CA ASN A 5 25.68 9.61 -17.57
C ASN A 5 24.19 9.94 -17.43
N ARG A 6 23.58 9.39 -16.39
CA ARG A 6 22.14 9.47 -16.19
C ARG A 6 21.80 10.90 -15.84
N LYS A 7 20.92 11.51 -16.63
CA LYS A 7 20.37 12.82 -16.27
C LYS A 7 19.42 12.63 -15.10
N TRP A 8 19.26 13.67 -14.28
CA TRP A 8 18.34 13.65 -13.13
C TRP A 8 16.91 13.21 -13.53
N ASN A 9 16.47 13.61 -14.72
CA ASN A 9 15.14 13.33 -15.27
C ASN A 9 15.02 11.94 -15.93
N ASP A 10 16.08 11.14 -15.95
CA ASP A 10 16.02 9.81 -16.54
C ASP A 10 15.02 8.93 -15.77
N GLY A 11 14.14 8.29 -16.54
CA GLY A 11 13.09 7.43 -15.99
C GLY A 11 11.77 8.14 -15.70
N MET A 12 11.71 9.48 -15.70
CA MET A 12 10.48 10.24 -15.37
C MET A 12 9.26 9.84 -16.20
N LEU A 13 9.45 9.46 -17.46
CA LEU A 13 8.37 9.01 -18.33
C LEU A 13 8.39 7.51 -18.59
N SER A 14 9.41 6.76 -18.16
CA SER A 14 9.55 5.36 -18.56
C SER A 14 9.47 4.38 -17.41
N THR A 15 9.48 4.82 -16.15
CA THR A 15 9.39 3.92 -15.00
C THR A 15 8.01 3.93 -14.38
N GLU A 16 7.59 2.76 -13.92
CA GLU A 16 6.33 2.55 -13.20
C GLU A 16 6.20 3.44 -11.96
N ASP A 17 7.31 3.65 -11.25
CA ASP A 17 7.38 4.48 -10.04
C ASP A 17 7.06 5.96 -10.32
N TRP A 18 7.61 6.52 -11.40
CA TRP A 18 7.26 7.89 -11.80
C TRP A 18 5.83 7.98 -12.36
N TRP A 19 5.36 6.95 -13.08
CA TRP A 19 3.96 6.93 -13.52
C TRP A 19 2.98 6.85 -12.37
N ALA A 20 3.34 6.22 -11.25
CA ALA A 20 2.55 6.28 -10.02
C ALA A 20 2.46 7.72 -9.47
N VAL A 21 3.57 8.46 -9.50
CA VAL A 21 3.60 9.89 -9.15
C VAL A 21 2.72 10.70 -10.08
N TRP A 22 2.84 10.53 -11.40
CA TRP A 22 2.07 11.30 -12.37
C TRP A 22 0.57 11.04 -12.25
N LEU A 23 0.15 9.77 -12.18
CA LEU A 23 -1.26 9.43 -11.95
C LEU A 23 -1.77 10.02 -10.63
N GLY A 24 -0.97 9.89 -9.57
CA GLY A 24 -1.26 10.43 -8.26
C GLY A 24 -1.47 11.95 -8.28
N LEU A 25 -0.54 12.67 -8.89
CA LEU A 25 -0.55 14.13 -8.96
C LEU A 25 -1.62 14.66 -9.93
N ILE A 26 -1.91 13.98 -11.04
CA ILE A 26 -2.98 14.38 -11.96
C ILE A 26 -4.32 14.36 -11.23
N MET A 27 -4.64 13.30 -10.50
CA MET A 27 -5.91 13.22 -9.77
C MET A 27 -5.93 14.12 -8.53
N PHE A 28 -4.78 14.34 -7.88
CA PHE A 28 -4.63 15.36 -6.85
C PHE A 28 -4.94 16.76 -7.39
N LEU A 29 -4.35 17.16 -8.51
CA LEU A 29 -4.61 18.44 -9.17
C LEU A 29 -6.08 18.56 -9.58
N ALA A 30 -6.67 17.50 -10.15
CA ALA A 30 -8.09 17.47 -10.49
C ALA A 30 -8.98 17.63 -9.24
N GLY A 31 -8.63 16.98 -8.13
CA GLY A 31 -9.32 17.13 -6.85
C GLY A 31 -9.24 18.54 -6.29
N MET A 32 -8.09 19.21 -6.42
CA MET A 32 -7.92 20.60 -5.96
C MET A 32 -8.75 21.63 -6.71
N MET A 33 -9.22 21.30 -7.92
CA MET A 33 -10.09 22.21 -8.66
C MET A 33 -11.40 22.53 -7.91
N SER A 34 -11.75 21.72 -6.90
CA SER A 34 -12.87 21.98 -6.00
C SER A 34 -12.70 23.28 -5.19
N ILE A 35 -11.46 23.77 -4.97
CA ILE A 35 -11.18 25.07 -4.34
C ILE A 35 -11.85 26.21 -5.12
N TRP A 36 -11.92 26.09 -6.44
CA TRP A 36 -12.59 27.03 -7.33
C TRP A 36 -14.02 26.62 -7.69
N GLY A 37 -14.62 25.68 -6.95
CA GLY A 37 -15.98 25.18 -7.19
C GLY A 37 -16.11 24.22 -8.38
N LEU A 38 -14.99 23.77 -8.98
CA LEU A 38 -15.00 22.86 -10.12
C LEU A 38 -14.80 21.41 -9.66
N ASP A 39 -15.86 20.61 -9.69
CA ASP A 39 -15.80 19.19 -9.32
C ASP A 39 -15.35 18.31 -10.50
N LEU A 40 -14.04 18.07 -10.62
CA LEU A 40 -13.44 17.22 -11.66
C LEU A 40 -13.22 15.76 -11.24
N VAL A 41 -13.61 15.38 -10.03
CA VAL A 41 -13.36 14.02 -9.49
C VAL A 41 -14.62 13.32 -8.98
N GLY A 42 -15.69 14.08 -8.73
CA GLY A 42 -16.93 13.60 -8.13
C GLY A 42 -17.71 12.57 -8.93
N TRP A 43 -17.42 12.44 -10.22
CA TRP A 43 -17.92 11.35 -11.06
C TRP A 43 -17.45 9.96 -10.59
N MET A 44 -16.45 9.88 -9.70
CA MET A 44 -15.90 8.63 -9.18
C MET A 44 -17.00 7.76 -8.56
N GLY A 45 -17.09 6.51 -9.02
CA GLY A 45 -18.01 5.54 -8.43
C GLY A 45 -17.62 5.19 -7.00
N LYS A 46 -18.62 4.96 -6.16
CA LYS A 46 -18.47 4.50 -4.77
C LYS A 46 -19.49 3.43 -4.46
N THR A 47 -19.05 2.33 -3.87
CA THR A 47 -19.93 1.24 -3.44
C THR A 47 -20.78 1.63 -2.22
N LYS A 48 -22.01 1.10 -2.18
CA LYS A 48 -22.90 1.16 -1.02
C LYS A 48 -22.95 -0.21 -0.35
N THR A 49 -23.25 -0.23 0.94
CA THR A 49 -23.63 -1.48 1.61
C THR A 49 -25.01 -1.89 1.11
N TRP A 50 -25.19 -3.16 0.78
CA TRP A 50 -26.45 -3.74 0.27
C TRP A 50 -26.67 -5.13 0.87
N GLU A 51 -27.90 -5.63 0.90
CA GLU A 51 -28.24 -6.96 1.40
C GLU A 51 -28.86 -7.79 0.26
N PHE A 52 -28.54 -9.09 0.23
CA PHE A 52 -28.83 -9.96 -0.91
C PHE A 52 -30.32 -10.17 -1.18
N THR A 53 -31.12 -10.42 -0.14
CA THR A 53 -32.57 -10.64 -0.24
C THR A 53 -33.27 -9.38 -0.78
N ASN A 54 -32.98 -8.23 -0.17
CA ASN A 54 -33.50 -6.92 -0.57
C ASN A 54 -33.08 -6.49 -1.99
N LEU A 55 -31.92 -6.96 -2.46
CA LEU A 55 -31.45 -6.70 -3.82
C LEU A 55 -32.17 -7.59 -4.85
N LEU A 56 -32.45 -8.84 -4.51
CA LEU A 56 -33.18 -9.76 -5.39
C LEU A 56 -34.63 -9.34 -5.58
N ASP A 57 -35.27 -8.84 -4.52
CA ASP A 57 -36.67 -8.40 -4.57
C ASP A 57 -36.88 -7.17 -5.47
N ASP A 58 -35.91 -6.24 -5.49
CA ASP A 58 -35.95 -5.04 -6.33
C ASP A 58 -34.52 -4.63 -6.75
N PHE A 59 -34.06 -5.21 -7.85
CA PHE A 59 -32.70 -5.01 -8.35
C PHE A 59 -32.54 -3.61 -8.95
N ALA A 60 -31.68 -2.80 -8.35
CA ALA A 60 -31.30 -1.49 -8.88
C ALA A 60 -29.81 -1.20 -8.66
N TRP A 61 -29.13 -0.75 -9.71
CA TRP A 61 -27.71 -0.35 -9.64
C TRP A 61 -27.45 0.80 -8.65
N SER A 62 -28.47 1.63 -8.36
CA SER A 62 -28.42 2.71 -7.37
C SER A 62 -28.32 2.21 -5.93
N LYS A 63 -28.70 0.95 -5.66
CA LYS A 63 -28.50 0.29 -4.36
C LYS A 63 -27.06 -0.20 -4.17
N LEU A 64 -26.35 -0.50 -5.28
CA LEU A 64 -24.98 -1.02 -5.25
C LEU A 64 -23.91 0.08 -5.34
N ILE A 65 -24.14 1.09 -6.18
CA ILE A 65 -23.15 2.13 -6.52
C ILE A 65 -23.80 3.51 -6.45
N LYS A 66 -23.02 4.51 -6.07
CA LYS A 66 -23.34 5.94 -6.27
C LYS A 66 -22.11 6.73 -6.69
N PRO A 67 -22.29 7.88 -7.34
CA PRO A 67 -21.22 8.86 -7.49
C PRO A 67 -20.73 9.38 -6.13
N ALA A 68 -19.46 9.78 -6.07
CA ALA A 68 -18.80 10.20 -4.85
C ALA A 68 -19.00 11.70 -4.55
N GLY A 69 -19.01 12.55 -5.57
CA GLY A 69 -19.15 14.00 -5.43
C GLY A 69 -20.60 14.45 -5.35
N LYS A 70 -20.83 15.55 -4.63
CA LYS A 70 -22.16 16.15 -4.44
C LYS A 70 -22.75 16.63 -5.77
N SER A 71 -21.93 17.24 -6.63
CA SER A 71 -22.33 17.78 -7.94
C SER A 71 -22.81 16.70 -8.93
N TYR A 72 -22.50 15.44 -8.64
CA TYR A 72 -22.86 14.29 -9.48
C TYR A 72 -23.97 13.45 -8.84
N SER A 73 -24.66 13.89 -7.79
CA SER A 73 -25.66 13.08 -7.07
C SER A 73 -26.73 12.45 -7.95
N ASP A 74 -27.13 13.17 -9.00
CA ASP A 74 -28.22 12.78 -9.91
C ASP A 74 -27.73 11.93 -11.09
N THR A 75 -26.43 11.74 -11.21
CA THR A 75 -25.82 10.97 -12.29
C THR A 75 -26.15 9.48 -12.13
N ALA A 76 -26.50 8.82 -13.24
CA ALA A 76 -26.78 7.40 -13.23
C ALA A 76 -25.57 6.60 -12.66
N PRO A 77 -25.79 5.64 -11.73
CA PRO A 77 -24.70 4.90 -11.08
C PRO A 77 -23.76 4.18 -12.06
N LEU A 78 -24.31 3.59 -13.13
CA LEU A 78 -23.52 2.94 -14.17
C LEU A 78 -22.72 3.93 -15.01
N LEU A 79 -23.22 5.14 -15.22
CA LEU A 79 -22.48 6.19 -15.91
C LEU A 79 -21.26 6.62 -15.08
N SER A 80 -21.43 6.79 -13.76
CA SER A 80 -20.33 7.08 -12.83
C SER A 80 -19.26 5.97 -12.85
N LEU A 81 -19.67 4.69 -12.84
CA LEU A 81 -18.76 3.57 -12.98
C LEU A 81 -18.05 3.56 -14.34
N PHE A 82 -18.77 3.84 -15.42
CA PHE A 82 -18.21 3.91 -16.77
C PHE A 82 -17.21 5.05 -16.92
N ILE A 83 -17.50 6.25 -16.39
CA ILE A 83 -16.56 7.38 -16.41
C ILE A 83 -15.31 7.01 -15.61
N THR A 84 -15.48 6.34 -14.46
CA THR A 84 -14.36 5.84 -13.66
C THR A 84 -13.49 4.87 -14.44
N TYR A 85 -14.11 3.90 -15.11
CA TYR A 85 -13.42 2.99 -16.00
C TYR A 85 -12.67 3.74 -17.12
N ALA A 86 -13.36 4.66 -17.81
CA ALA A 86 -12.80 5.39 -18.94
C ALA A 86 -11.59 6.24 -18.54
N VAL A 87 -11.68 7.00 -17.45
CA VAL A 87 -10.59 7.87 -16.97
C VAL A 87 -9.38 7.04 -16.57
N PHE A 88 -9.55 6.04 -15.69
CA PHE A 88 -8.41 5.26 -15.21
C PHE A 88 -7.80 4.37 -16.29
N THR A 89 -8.61 3.82 -17.20
CA THR A 89 -8.09 3.05 -18.34
C THR A 89 -7.30 3.96 -19.29
N THR A 90 -7.79 5.17 -19.57
CA THR A 90 -7.08 6.12 -20.43
C THR A 90 -5.74 6.51 -19.81
N LEU A 91 -5.74 6.94 -18.55
CA LEU A 91 -4.52 7.38 -17.86
C LEU A 91 -3.49 6.25 -17.72
N THR A 92 -3.92 5.03 -17.39
CA THR A 92 -3.02 3.88 -17.30
C THR A 92 -2.55 3.40 -18.67
N CYS A 93 -3.36 3.48 -19.73
CA CYS A 93 -2.90 3.18 -21.09
C CYS A 93 -1.87 4.20 -21.60
N ILE A 94 -2.04 5.48 -21.28
CA ILE A 94 -1.02 6.51 -21.57
C ILE A 94 0.28 6.13 -20.87
N GLY A 95 0.23 5.78 -19.58
CA GLY A 95 1.42 5.34 -18.85
C GLY A 95 2.04 4.06 -19.42
N ALA A 96 1.22 3.11 -19.87
CA ALA A 96 1.67 1.87 -20.49
C ALA A 96 2.40 2.15 -21.83
N TRP A 97 1.88 3.09 -22.63
CA TRP A 97 2.51 3.53 -23.88
C TRP A 97 3.91 4.10 -23.65
N PHE A 98 4.04 5.01 -22.69
CA PHE A 98 5.34 5.60 -22.35
C PHE A 98 6.33 4.61 -21.71
N GLN A 99 5.81 3.61 -20.98
CA GLN A 99 6.61 2.49 -20.46
C GLN A 99 6.96 1.44 -21.52
N LYS A 100 6.53 1.62 -22.77
CA LYS A 100 6.74 0.68 -23.90
C LYS A 100 6.14 -0.70 -23.66
N LEU A 101 5.02 -0.77 -22.94
CA LEU A 101 4.22 -1.97 -22.81
C LEU A 101 3.34 -2.17 -24.06
N ASP A 102 2.83 -3.39 -24.25
CA ASP A 102 1.84 -3.65 -25.31
C ASP A 102 0.50 -3.02 -24.90
N VAL A 103 0.20 -1.83 -25.43
CA VAL A 103 -0.99 -1.05 -25.05
C VAL A 103 -2.29 -1.79 -25.34
N ARG A 104 -2.35 -2.58 -26.42
CA ARG A 104 -3.57 -3.32 -26.78
C ARG A 104 -3.82 -4.43 -25.77
N LYS A 105 -2.77 -5.21 -25.46
CA LYS A 105 -2.85 -6.26 -24.46
C LYS A 105 -3.08 -5.69 -23.06
N PHE A 106 -2.41 -4.59 -22.73
CA PHE A 106 -2.59 -3.87 -21.48
C PHE A 106 -4.03 -3.41 -21.30
N PHE A 107 -4.62 -2.77 -22.32
CA PHE A 107 -6.03 -2.34 -22.28
C PHE A 107 -6.97 -3.49 -21.95
N ILE A 108 -6.91 -4.59 -22.72
CA ILE A 108 -7.81 -5.75 -22.52
C ILE A 108 -7.60 -6.37 -21.13
N SER A 109 -6.34 -6.57 -20.72
CA SER A 109 -6.03 -7.14 -19.41
C SER A 109 -6.47 -6.21 -18.28
N PHE A 110 -6.30 -4.90 -18.43
CA PHE A 110 -6.73 -3.90 -17.45
C PHE A 110 -8.26 -3.87 -17.33
N THR A 111 -8.99 -3.94 -18.44
CA THR A 111 -10.46 -4.04 -18.43
C THR A 111 -10.94 -5.23 -17.61
N ILE A 112 -10.35 -6.40 -17.81
CA ILE A 112 -10.72 -7.60 -17.07
C ILE A 112 -10.39 -7.45 -15.59
N ILE A 113 -9.18 -6.98 -15.25
CA ILE A 113 -8.78 -6.75 -13.86
C ILE A 113 -9.72 -5.73 -13.19
N PHE A 114 -10.08 -4.64 -13.88
CA PHE A 114 -10.99 -3.62 -13.39
C PHE A 114 -12.38 -4.20 -13.08
N ILE A 115 -12.94 -5.00 -14.00
CA ILE A 115 -14.23 -5.68 -13.78
C ILE A 115 -14.14 -6.62 -12.57
N LEU A 116 -13.12 -7.48 -12.51
CA LEU A 116 -12.92 -8.38 -11.37
C LEU A 116 -12.81 -7.61 -10.06
N THR A 117 -12.06 -6.52 -10.04
CA THR A 117 -11.91 -5.62 -8.90
C THR A 117 -13.25 -5.07 -8.44
N TRP A 118 -14.07 -4.52 -9.33
CA TRP A 118 -15.37 -3.97 -8.98
C TRP A 118 -16.39 -5.03 -8.54
N LEU A 119 -16.36 -6.22 -9.16
CA LEU A 119 -17.17 -7.35 -8.71
C LEU A 119 -16.80 -7.75 -7.27
N CYS A 120 -15.51 -7.93 -6.98
CA CYS A 120 -15.04 -8.23 -5.62
C CYS A 120 -15.42 -7.12 -4.64
N TRP A 121 -15.35 -5.85 -5.07
CA TRP A 121 -15.68 -4.72 -4.20
C TRP A 121 -17.18 -4.67 -3.86
N ILE A 122 -18.04 -4.88 -4.86
CA ILE A 122 -19.48 -4.92 -4.67
C ILE A 122 -19.87 -6.09 -3.78
N ILE A 123 -19.38 -7.31 -4.08
CA ILE A 123 -19.64 -8.51 -3.26
C ILE A 123 -19.15 -8.30 -1.83
N GLY A 124 -17.96 -7.73 -1.66
CA GLY A 124 -17.40 -7.47 -0.33
C GLY A 124 -18.12 -6.37 0.46
N HIS A 125 -19.07 -5.66 -0.16
CA HIS A 125 -19.94 -4.67 0.48
C HIS A 125 -21.33 -5.21 0.82
N GLU A 126 -21.54 -6.51 0.67
CA GLU A 126 -22.76 -7.16 1.15
C GLU A 126 -22.86 -7.04 2.69
N ALA A 127 -24.09 -6.86 3.18
CA ALA A 127 -24.39 -6.46 4.54
C ALA A 127 -23.95 -7.52 5.56
N HIS A 128 -24.10 -8.81 5.31
CA HIS A 128 -23.64 -9.85 6.24
C HIS A 128 -22.12 -9.85 6.43
N PHE A 129 -21.34 -9.46 5.42
CA PHE A 129 -19.88 -9.34 5.56
C PHE A 129 -19.46 -8.04 6.26
N LYS A 130 -20.11 -6.94 5.90
CA LYS A 130 -19.71 -5.59 6.33
C LYS A 130 -20.38 -5.12 7.63
N ALA A 131 -21.57 -5.63 7.95
CA ALA A 131 -22.36 -5.16 9.09
C ALA A 131 -21.62 -5.40 10.40
N ILE A 132 -21.67 -4.40 11.27
CA ILE A 132 -21.21 -4.48 12.65
C ILE A 132 -22.47 -4.35 13.49
N ASP A 133 -22.65 -5.22 14.48
CA ASP A 133 -23.79 -5.17 15.41
C ASP A 133 -23.56 -4.08 16.48
N ALA A 134 -23.47 -2.84 16.02
CA ALA A 134 -23.30 -1.64 16.81
C ALA A 134 -23.77 -0.42 15.99
N ALA A 135 -24.23 0.63 16.67
CA ALA A 135 -24.68 1.84 16.00
C ALA A 135 -23.47 2.62 15.43
N VAL A 136 -23.38 2.75 14.11
CA VAL A 136 -22.35 3.54 13.42
C VAL A 136 -22.99 4.80 12.86
N LYS A 137 -22.57 5.97 13.34
CA LYS A 137 -23.16 7.27 12.93
C LYS A 137 -24.70 7.27 13.06
N GLY A 138 -25.21 6.72 14.16
CA GLY A 138 -26.64 6.60 14.44
C GLY A 138 -27.40 5.53 13.64
N LYS A 139 -26.71 4.64 12.91
CA LYS A 139 -27.33 3.54 12.16
C LYS A 139 -26.77 2.18 12.59
N ASN A 140 -27.62 1.29 13.09
CA ASN A 140 -27.27 -0.11 13.25
C ASN A 140 -27.63 -0.86 11.95
N VAL A 141 -26.62 -1.43 11.29
CA VAL A 141 -26.79 -2.12 9.99
C VAL A 141 -27.62 -3.40 10.15
N PHE A 142 -27.52 -4.09 11.29
CA PHE A 142 -28.36 -5.25 11.61
C PHE A 142 -29.82 -4.86 11.72
N GLN A 143 -30.12 -3.71 12.35
CA GLN A 143 -31.50 -3.19 12.42
C GLN A 143 -31.98 -2.62 11.08
N GLN A 144 -31.07 -2.01 10.30
CA GLN A 144 -31.42 -1.40 9.02
C GLN A 144 -31.82 -2.45 7.96
N TYR A 145 -31.16 -3.61 7.97
CA TYR A 145 -31.37 -4.68 7.00
C TYR A 145 -32.03 -5.93 7.59
N ASP A 146 -32.50 -5.87 8.85
CA ASP A 146 -33.12 -6.99 9.58
C ASP A 146 -32.27 -8.28 9.54
N LEU A 147 -30.96 -8.15 9.80
CA LEU A 147 -30.01 -9.26 9.72
C LEU A 147 -30.09 -10.13 10.98
N SER A 148 -30.16 -11.45 10.81
CA SER A 148 -30.09 -12.43 11.90
C SER A 148 -28.65 -12.87 12.24
N TRP A 149 -27.71 -12.66 11.33
CA TRP A 149 -26.30 -13.02 11.49
C TRP A 149 -25.40 -12.12 10.61
N GLY A 150 -24.11 -12.05 10.94
CA GLY A 150 -23.11 -11.38 10.12
C GLY A 150 -21.70 -11.73 10.57
N LEU A 151 -20.74 -11.71 9.65
CA LEU A 151 -19.33 -12.03 9.90
C LEU A 151 -18.54 -10.85 10.48
N GLN A 152 -19.12 -9.65 10.45
CA GLN A 152 -18.58 -8.43 11.08
C GLN A 152 -17.12 -8.11 10.75
N LEU A 153 -16.75 -8.32 9.49
CA LEU A 153 -15.38 -8.14 8.98
C LEU A 153 -15.12 -6.70 8.49
N GLY A 154 -16.12 -5.83 8.57
CA GLY A 154 -16.05 -4.45 8.11
C GLY A 154 -15.83 -4.34 6.59
N GLY A 155 -15.28 -3.22 6.13
CA GLY A 155 -14.92 -3.02 4.72
C GLY A 155 -13.80 -3.93 4.21
N GLY A 156 -13.01 -4.51 5.14
CA GLY A 156 -11.72 -5.14 4.84
C GLY A 156 -11.85 -6.44 4.09
N PHE A 157 -13.02 -7.08 4.21
CA PHE A 157 -13.35 -8.29 3.49
C PHE A 157 -13.25 -8.11 1.96
N SER A 158 -13.56 -6.91 1.44
CA SER A 158 -13.44 -6.62 0.00
C SER A 158 -12.01 -6.86 -0.50
N TYR A 159 -11.00 -6.43 0.27
CA TYR A 159 -9.59 -6.61 -0.06
C TYR A 159 -9.16 -8.08 0.02
N MET A 160 -9.61 -8.80 1.05
CA MET A 160 -9.33 -10.23 1.21
C MET A 160 -9.95 -11.06 0.07
N LEU A 161 -11.18 -10.73 -0.32
CA LEU A 161 -11.86 -11.37 -1.45
C LEU A 161 -11.14 -11.10 -2.77
N ALA A 162 -10.75 -9.84 -3.02
CA ALA A 162 -9.97 -9.46 -4.21
C ALA A 162 -8.66 -10.26 -4.31
N LEU A 163 -7.94 -10.40 -3.18
CA LEU A 163 -6.72 -11.20 -3.12
C LEU A 163 -7.00 -12.68 -3.38
N ALA A 164 -8.03 -13.25 -2.74
CA ALA A 164 -8.39 -14.65 -2.89
C ALA A 164 -8.73 -15.00 -4.34
N VAL A 165 -9.57 -14.18 -5.00
CA VAL A 165 -9.90 -14.33 -6.43
C VAL A 165 -8.64 -14.24 -7.30
N GLY A 166 -7.77 -13.26 -7.04
CA GLY A 166 -6.50 -13.14 -7.75
C GLY A 166 -5.62 -14.38 -7.58
N LEU A 167 -5.48 -14.92 -6.35
CA LEU A 167 -4.66 -16.10 -6.06
C LEU A 167 -5.19 -17.37 -6.73
N ILE A 168 -6.51 -17.53 -6.78
CA ILE A 168 -7.16 -18.62 -7.54
C ILE A 168 -6.78 -18.50 -9.02
N ILE A 169 -6.88 -17.31 -9.61
CA ILE A 169 -6.46 -17.08 -10.99
C ILE A 169 -4.98 -17.40 -11.20
N GLY A 170 -4.10 -16.87 -10.33
CA GLY A 170 -2.64 -17.03 -10.42
C GLY A 170 -2.15 -18.47 -10.32
N ASN A 171 -2.83 -19.30 -9.51
CA ASN A 171 -2.36 -20.65 -9.20
C ASN A 171 -3.16 -21.78 -9.87
N VAL A 172 -4.45 -21.57 -10.16
CA VAL A 172 -5.31 -22.55 -10.85
C VAL A 172 -5.35 -22.28 -12.36
N PHE A 173 -5.54 -21.02 -12.76
CA PHE A 173 -5.73 -20.63 -14.17
C PHE A 173 -4.48 -19.97 -14.76
N LYS A 174 -3.33 -20.65 -14.72
CA LYS A 174 -2.02 -20.08 -15.08
C LYS A 174 -1.95 -19.43 -16.47
N GLY A 175 -2.62 -20.01 -17.47
CA GLY A 175 -2.68 -19.43 -18.82
C GLY A 175 -3.40 -18.07 -18.84
N PHE A 176 -4.51 -17.96 -18.10
CA PHE A 176 -5.24 -16.71 -17.94
C PHE A 176 -4.46 -15.70 -17.11
N ALA A 177 -3.79 -16.12 -16.03
CA ALA A 177 -2.89 -15.26 -15.27
C ALA A 177 -1.75 -14.69 -16.11
N ALA A 178 -1.15 -15.51 -17.00
CA ALA A 178 -0.11 -15.06 -17.92
C ALA A 178 -0.63 -14.03 -18.96
N PHE A 179 -1.90 -14.13 -19.36
CA PHE A 179 -2.56 -13.14 -20.21
C PHE A 179 -2.75 -11.81 -19.47
N LEU A 180 -3.24 -11.85 -18.23
CA LEU A 180 -3.49 -10.67 -17.40
C LEU A 180 -2.23 -9.97 -16.89
N LYS A 181 -1.08 -10.66 -16.90
CA LYS A 181 0.20 -10.18 -16.36
C LYS A 181 0.66 -8.82 -16.90
N GLU A 182 0.27 -8.46 -18.13
CA GLU A 182 0.64 -7.17 -18.73
C GLU A 182 0.11 -5.98 -17.93
N ALA A 183 -1.14 -6.09 -17.45
CA ALA A 183 -1.82 -5.04 -16.68
C ALA A 183 -1.82 -5.28 -15.16
N ALA A 184 -1.49 -6.50 -14.70
CA ALA A 184 -1.37 -6.84 -13.28
C ALA A 184 -0.10 -6.20 -12.68
N LYS A 185 -0.17 -4.90 -12.41
CA LYS A 185 0.92 -4.04 -11.92
C LYS A 185 0.65 -3.54 -10.50
N PRO A 186 0.78 -4.40 -9.48
CA PRO A 186 0.40 -4.04 -8.13
C PRO A 186 1.24 -2.91 -7.53
N GLU A 187 2.54 -2.84 -7.89
CA GLU A 187 3.40 -1.75 -7.44
C GLU A 187 2.95 -0.39 -8.00
N TRP A 188 2.54 -0.33 -9.28
CA TRP A 188 2.00 0.88 -9.87
C TRP A 188 0.76 1.37 -9.11
N PHE A 189 -0.20 0.47 -8.89
CA PHE A 189 -1.46 0.82 -8.24
C PHE A 189 -1.26 1.22 -6.79
N ILE A 190 -0.45 0.48 -6.01
CA ILE A 190 -0.23 0.84 -4.61
C ILE A 190 0.54 2.14 -4.46
N LYS A 191 1.57 2.38 -5.27
CA LYS A 191 2.34 3.64 -5.19
C LYS A 191 1.45 4.83 -5.51
N THR A 192 0.53 4.68 -6.47
CA THR A 192 -0.50 5.69 -6.76
C THR A 192 -1.43 5.90 -5.56
N ALA A 193 -1.85 4.82 -4.91
CA ALA A 193 -2.67 4.88 -3.68
C ALA A 193 -1.95 5.57 -2.52
N ILE A 194 -0.63 5.37 -2.37
CA ILE A 194 0.19 6.06 -1.36
C ILE A 194 0.26 7.56 -1.65
N VAL A 195 0.39 7.98 -2.91
CA VAL A 195 0.29 9.41 -3.25
C VAL A 195 -1.07 9.99 -2.83
N TYR A 196 -2.17 9.27 -3.06
CA TYR A 196 -3.51 9.67 -2.56
C TYR A 196 -3.62 9.65 -1.03
N LEU A 197 -2.81 8.87 -0.34
CA LEU A 197 -2.74 8.92 1.11
C LEU A 197 -2.08 10.21 1.61
N GLY A 198 -1.14 10.78 0.86
CA GLY A 198 -0.57 12.11 1.18
C GLY A 198 -1.67 13.15 1.35
N ILE A 199 -2.71 13.09 0.52
CA ILE A 199 -3.92 13.92 0.65
C ILE A 199 -4.65 13.63 1.98
N LYS A 200 -4.86 12.37 2.33
CA LYS A 200 -5.51 12.00 3.60
C LYS A 200 -4.75 12.52 4.82
N LEU A 201 -3.42 12.41 4.81
CA LEU A 201 -2.60 12.93 5.91
C LEU A 201 -2.59 14.44 5.94
N GLY A 202 -2.64 15.11 4.79
CA GLY A 202 -2.94 16.54 4.71
C GLY A 202 -4.25 16.89 5.41
N LEU A 203 -5.35 16.21 5.07
CA LEU A 203 -6.65 16.40 5.72
C LEU A 203 -6.64 16.08 7.22
N MET A 204 -5.91 15.05 7.65
CA MET A 204 -5.75 14.72 9.06
C MET A 204 -4.92 15.77 9.80
N SER A 205 -3.89 16.33 9.16
CA SER A 205 -3.11 17.44 9.71
C SER A 205 -3.98 18.68 9.92
N MET A 206 -5.04 18.86 9.13
CA MET A 206 -6.00 19.95 9.32
C MET A 206 -6.85 19.79 10.59
N GLN A 207 -7.07 18.55 11.04
CA GLN A 207 -7.78 18.26 12.29
C GLN A 207 -6.87 18.31 13.51
N SER A 208 -5.68 17.68 13.43
CA SER A 208 -4.69 17.68 14.51
C SER A 208 -3.27 17.60 13.96
N THR A 209 -2.68 18.77 13.64
CA THR A 209 -1.32 18.85 13.11
C THR A 209 -0.31 18.25 14.10
N ALA A 210 -0.43 18.57 15.40
CA ALA A 210 0.49 18.10 16.43
C ALA A 210 0.55 16.57 16.49
N TYR A 211 -0.62 15.90 16.45
CA TYR A 211 -0.68 14.45 16.51
C TYR A 211 -0.13 13.78 15.25
N VAL A 212 -0.40 14.32 14.06
CA VAL A 212 0.19 13.79 12.82
C VAL A 212 1.72 13.93 12.81
N VAL A 213 2.23 15.08 13.27
CA VAL A 213 3.68 15.31 13.37
C VAL A 213 4.31 14.38 14.41
N GLU A 214 3.68 14.20 15.57
CA GLU A 214 4.13 13.27 16.60
C GLU A 214 4.21 11.83 16.06
N LEU A 215 3.16 11.38 15.38
CA LEU A 215 3.10 10.07 14.72
C LEU A 215 4.21 9.91 13.67
N ALA A 216 4.44 10.93 12.84
CA ALA A 216 5.48 10.90 11.82
C ALA A 216 6.89 10.83 12.44
N LEU A 217 7.17 11.61 13.50
CA LEU A 217 8.46 11.62 14.19
C LEU A 217 8.71 10.32 14.95
N ALA A 218 7.69 9.81 15.65
CA ALA A 218 7.74 8.52 16.33
C ALA A 218 8.00 7.38 15.34
N GLY A 219 7.34 7.40 14.19
CA GLY A 219 7.58 6.48 13.08
C GLY A 219 9.03 6.54 12.58
N ALA A 220 9.57 7.75 12.36
CA ALA A 220 10.96 7.94 11.92
C ALA A 220 11.97 7.34 12.92
N ALA A 221 11.80 7.64 14.21
CA ALA A 221 12.67 7.14 15.27
C ALA A 221 12.56 5.60 15.42
N ALA A 222 11.34 5.07 15.38
CA ALA A 222 11.08 3.63 15.41
C ALA A 222 11.79 2.91 14.25
N VAL A 223 11.65 3.42 13.03
CA VAL A 223 12.30 2.85 11.85
C VAL A 223 13.82 2.85 11.99
N PHE A 224 14.41 3.95 12.45
CA PHE A 224 15.85 4.04 12.63
C PHE A 224 16.37 2.96 13.60
N VAL A 225 15.71 2.80 14.75
CA VAL A 225 16.07 1.78 15.76
C VAL A 225 15.85 0.37 15.22
N ALA A 226 14.66 0.10 14.68
CA ALA A 226 14.30 -1.19 14.14
C ALA A 226 15.29 -1.63 13.06
N TYR A 227 15.69 -0.70 12.19
CA TYR A 227 16.63 -0.97 11.11
C TYR A 227 18.01 -1.40 11.61
N LEU A 228 18.56 -0.69 12.60
CA LEU A 228 19.84 -1.02 13.23
C LEU A 228 19.84 -2.39 13.91
N LEU A 229 18.66 -2.93 14.24
CA LEU A 229 18.49 -4.28 14.78
C LEU A 229 18.28 -5.31 13.67
N PHE A 230 17.33 -5.06 12.76
CA PHE A 230 16.93 -6.03 11.74
C PHE A 230 18.11 -6.44 10.86
N TRP A 231 18.85 -5.48 10.29
CA TRP A 231 19.87 -5.81 9.30
C TRP A 231 21.03 -6.62 9.87
N PRO A 232 21.68 -6.23 10.99
CA PRO A 232 22.79 -7.00 11.55
C PRO A 232 22.39 -8.39 12.05
N ILE A 233 21.22 -8.53 12.69
CA ILE A 233 20.74 -9.81 13.22
C ILE A 233 20.49 -10.78 12.08
N VAL A 234 19.77 -10.34 11.04
CA VAL A 234 19.49 -11.19 9.87
C VAL A 234 20.78 -11.51 9.12
N TYR A 235 21.68 -10.53 8.95
CA TYR A 235 22.96 -10.77 8.27
C TYR A 235 23.81 -11.80 9.02
N TRP A 236 23.87 -11.70 10.34
CA TRP A 236 24.52 -12.68 11.20
C TRP A 236 23.88 -14.06 11.06
N LEU A 237 22.55 -14.16 11.11
CA LEU A 237 21.80 -15.42 10.97
C LEU A 237 22.09 -16.07 9.60
N ALA A 238 22.01 -15.29 8.53
CA ALA A 238 22.29 -15.73 7.17
C ALA A 238 23.75 -16.23 7.01
N ARG A 239 24.72 -15.53 7.62
CA ARG A 239 26.14 -15.85 7.51
C ARG A 239 26.60 -17.01 8.39
N ARG A 240 26.16 -17.05 9.65
CA ARG A 240 26.68 -17.99 10.66
C ARG A 240 25.85 -19.27 10.75
N VAL A 241 24.53 -19.14 10.75
CA VAL A 241 23.63 -20.30 10.89
C VAL A 241 23.38 -20.95 9.54
N PHE A 242 22.96 -20.16 8.54
CA PHE A 242 22.63 -20.68 7.21
C PHE A 242 23.82 -20.72 6.24
N ARG A 243 24.99 -20.24 6.67
CA ARG A 243 26.26 -20.30 5.91
C ARG A 243 26.15 -19.78 4.47
N LEU A 244 25.28 -18.79 4.23
CA LEU A 244 25.14 -18.14 2.92
C LEU A 244 26.38 -17.32 2.59
N ARG A 245 26.68 -17.12 1.31
CA ARG A 245 27.75 -16.23 0.85
C ARG A 245 27.50 -14.78 1.29
N ARG A 246 28.55 -13.97 1.38
CA ARG A 246 28.46 -12.57 1.83
C ARG A 246 27.48 -11.74 1.00
N ASP A 247 27.53 -11.88 -0.31
CA ASP A 247 26.62 -11.20 -1.25
C ASP A 247 25.17 -11.66 -1.05
N ALA A 248 24.93 -12.96 -0.96
CA ALA A 248 23.61 -13.54 -0.66
C ALA A 248 23.05 -13.05 0.67
N SER A 249 23.86 -13.04 1.73
CA SER A 249 23.47 -12.53 3.05
C SER A 249 23.14 -11.04 2.99
N ALA A 250 23.97 -10.22 2.36
CA ALA A 250 23.73 -8.77 2.29
C ALA A 250 22.46 -8.42 1.52
N VAL A 251 22.21 -9.08 0.37
CA VAL A 251 20.99 -8.88 -0.42
C VAL A 251 19.75 -9.35 0.32
N LEU A 252 19.80 -10.54 0.93
CA LEU A 252 18.68 -11.07 1.70
C LEU A 252 18.36 -10.18 2.91
N SER A 253 19.38 -9.82 3.71
CA SER A 253 19.23 -8.96 4.88
C SER A 253 18.69 -7.59 4.49
N SER A 254 19.14 -7.01 3.38
CA SER A 254 18.61 -5.71 2.95
C SER A 254 17.17 -5.83 2.48
N GLY A 255 16.83 -6.89 1.73
CA GLY A 255 15.46 -7.12 1.29
C GLY A 255 14.51 -7.32 2.46
N ILE A 256 14.86 -8.17 3.42
CA ILE A 256 13.99 -8.46 4.55
C ILE A 256 14.02 -7.36 5.62
N SER A 257 15.03 -6.48 5.70
CA SER A 257 15.08 -5.46 6.76
C SER A 257 14.56 -4.08 6.34
N ILE A 258 14.27 -3.85 5.05
CA ILE A 258 13.86 -2.54 4.51
C ILE A 258 12.52 -2.70 3.76
N CYS A 259 12.47 -2.34 2.47
CA CYS A 259 11.28 -2.35 1.62
C CYS A 259 11.29 -3.49 0.60
N GLY A 260 11.88 -4.62 0.96
CA GLY A 260 11.67 -5.83 0.19
C GLY A 260 12.44 -5.83 -1.13
N VAL A 261 11.68 -5.86 -2.23
CA VAL A 261 12.19 -6.07 -3.60
C VAL A 261 13.15 -4.95 -4.00
N SER A 262 12.76 -3.69 -3.78
CA SER A 262 13.57 -2.51 -4.09
C SER A 262 14.90 -2.54 -3.34
N ALA A 263 14.89 -2.91 -2.06
CA ALA A 263 16.09 -3.01 -1.23
C ALA A 263 17.00 -4.17 -1.66
N ALA A 264 16.44 -5.31 -2.04
CA ALA A 264 17.22 -6.44 -2.56
C ALA A 264 17.91 -6.06 -3.89
N ILE A 265 17.19 -5.44 -4.82
CA ILE A 265 17.73 -5.00 -6.11
C ILE A 265 18.78 -3.90 -5.90
N ALA A 266 18.49 -2.91 -5.06
CA ALA A 266 19.41 -1.85 -4.75
C ALA A 266 20.70 -2.42 -4.14
N THR A 267 20.62 -3.22 -3.08
CA THR A 267 21.82 -3.81 -2.48
C THR A 267 22.58 -4.68 -3.48
N ALA A 268 21.90 -5.51 -4.28
CA ALA A 268 22.55 -6.32 -5.30
C ALA A 268 23.31 -5.48 -6.33
N GLY A 269 22.72 -4.37 -6.80
CA GLY A 269 23.38 -3.43 -7.70
C GLY A 269 24.56 -2.71 -7.04
N ALA A 270 24.44 -2.34 -5.76
CA ALA A 270 25.49 -1.66 -5.00
C ALA A 270 26.73 -2.55 -4.79
N ILE A 271 26.51 -3.83 -4.46
CA ILE A 271 27.58 -4.79 -4.19
C ILE A 271 27.99 -5.62 -5.42
N ARG A 272 27.39 -5.34 -6.58
CA ARG A 272 27.60 -6.06 -7.86
C ARG A 272 27.35 -7.56 -7.76
N ALA A 273 26.29 -7.95 -7.07
CA ALA A 273 25.87 -9.33 -7.00
C ALA A 273 25.32 -9.84 -8.35
N LYS A 274 25.31 -11.17 -8.54
CA LYS A 274 24.77 -11.79 -9.76
C LYS A 274 23.28 -11.46 -9.90
N PRO A 275 22.77 -11.13 -11.10
CA PRO A 275 21.37 -10.74 -11.32
C PRO A 275 20.33 -11.74 -10.85
N ILE A 276 20.67 -13.03 -10.81
CA ILE A 276 19.77 -14.08 -10.32
C ILE A 276 19.45 -13.91 -8.82
N LEU A 277 20.38 -13.40 -8.01
CA LEU A 277 20.22 -13.30 -6.57
C LEU A 277 19.09 -12.33 -6.14
N PRO A 278 19.07 -11.05 -6.58
CA PRO A 278 17.96 -10.15 -6.24
C PRO A 278 16.63 -10.66 -6.80
N VAL A 279 16.62 -11.31 -7.96
CA VAL A 279 15.39 -11.92 -8.52
C VAL A 279 14.84 -13.00 -7.59
N THR A 280 15.68 -13.94 -7.17
CA THR A 280 15.32 -15.03 -6.25
C THR A 280 14.83 -14.50 -4.90
N VAL A 281 15.55 -13.52 -4.31
CA VAL A 281 15.16 -12.90 -3.04
C VAL A 281 13.84 -12.14 -3.18
N SER A 282 13.62 -11.44 -4.30
CA SER A 282 12.39 -10.71 -4.58
C SER A 282 11.17 -11.63 -4.70
N MET A 283 11.33 -12.80 -5.32
CA MET A 283 10.24 -13.80 -5.39
C MET A 283 9.84 -14.28 -4.00
N LEU A 284 10.80 -14.55 -3.11
CA LEU A 284 10.48 -14.93 -1.72
C LEU A 284 9.75 -13.82 -0.99
N ILE A 285 10.24 -12.59 -1.11
CA ILE A 285 9.64 -11.42 -0.45
C ILE A 285 8.19 -11.27 -0.86
N VAL A 286 7.88 -11.33 -2.16
CA VAL A 286 6.50 -11.20 -2.64
C VAL A 286 5.60 -12.31 -2.08
N ILE A 287 6.09 -13.54 -2.05
CA ILE A 287 5.29 -14.68 -1.57
C ILE A 287 5.05 -14.60 -0.07
N PHE A 288 6.08 -14.28 0.72
CA PHE A 288 5.92 -14.10 2.16
C PHE A 288 5.07 -12.87 2.49
N ALA A 289 5.21 -11.78 1.74
CA ALA A 289 4.36 -10.59 1.90
C ALA A 289 2.87 -10.92 1.75
N MET A 290 2.51 -11.91 0.92
CA MET A 290 1.13 -12.40 0.83
C MET A 290 0.69 -13.18 2.06
N ILE A 291 1.59 -13.97 2.65
CA ILE A 291 1.31 -14.65 3.92
C ILE A 291 1.15 -13.60 5.02
N GLU A 292 2.05 -12.61 5.09
CA GLU A 292 2.00 -11.52 6.07
C GLU A 292 0.70 -10.72 5.99
N LEU A 293 0.28 -10.35 4.79
CA LEU A 293 -0.95 -9.59 4.54
C LEU A 293 -2.18 -10.28 5.12
N VAL A 294 -2.23 -11.62 5.09
CA VAL A 294 -3.35 -12.40 5.62
C VAL A 294 -3.20 -12.67 7.11
N VAL A 295 -1.99 -12.99 7.57
CA VAL A 295 -1.73 -13.47 8.94
C VAL A 295 -1.50 -12.34 9.94
N LEU A 296 -0.79 -11.28 9.57
CA LEU A 296 -0.40 -10.24 10.52
C LEU A 296 -1.58 -9.38 11.01
N PRO A 297 -2.53 -8.94 10.16
CA PRO A 297 -3.65 -8.12 10.63
C PRO A 297 -4.48 -8.83 11.70
N THR A 298 -4.77 -10.11 11.49
CA THR A 298 -5.55 -10.93 12.43
C THR A 298 -4.78 -11.20 13.73
N THR A 299 -3.49 -11.51 13.64
CA THR A 299 -2.65 -11.76 14.83
C THR A 299 -2.44 -10.52 15.68
N TYR A 300 -2.16 -9.34 15.10
CA TYR A 300 -1.99 -8.10 15.88
C TYR A 300 -3.30 -7.63 16.51
N THR A 301 -4.41 -7.77 15.78
CA THR A 301 -5.74 -7.48 16.32
C THR A 301 -6.05 -8.36 17.55
N ALA A 302 -5.68 -9.64 17.51
CA ALA A 302 -5.88 -10.56 18.63
C ALA A 302 -4.91 -10.34 19.80
N LEU A 303 -3.64 -10.05 19.52
CA LEU A 303 -2.59 -9.92 20.53
C LEU A 303 -2.75 -8.65 21.38
N ALA A 304 -3.11 -7.52 20.74
CA ALA A 304 -3.20 -6.24 21.41
C ALA A 304 -4.33 -5.37 20.83
N PRO A 305 -5.61 -5.73 21.10
CA PRO A 305 -6.76 -5.01 20.57
C PRO A 305 -6.83 -3.55 21.02
N ASN A 306 -6.23 -3.21 22.16
CA ASN A 306 -6.27 -1.88 22.76
C ASN A 306 -5.08 -0.98 22.36
N GLN A 307 -4.23 -1.42 21.42
CA GLN A 307 -3.02 -0.69 21.01
C GLN A 307 -2.99 -0.48 19.47
N PRO A 308 -4.01 0.20 18.91
CA PRO A 308 -4.20 0.37 17.47
C PRO A 308 -3.00 0.99 16.74
N ILE A 309 -2.43 2.07 17.25
CA ILE A 309 -1.32 2.76 16.58
C ILE A 309 -0.03 1.94 16.65
N VAL A 310 0.21 1.24 17.77
CA VAL A 310 1.34 0.29 17.90
C VAL A 310 1.21 -0.82 16.86
N ASN A 311 0.02 -1.42 16.71
CA ASN A 311 -0.22 -2.46 15.72
C ASN A 311 -0.01 -1.94 14.29
N GLY A 312 -0.47 -0.72 14.00
CA GLY A 312 -0.24 -0.05 12.72
C GLY A 312 1.25 0.14 12.43
N ALA A 313 1.99 0.79 13.34
CA ALA A 313 3.42 1.00 13.17
C ALA A 313 4.23 -0.31 13.09
N ALA A 314 3.86 -1.33 13.88
CA ALA A 314 4.46 -2.66 13.81
C ALA A 314 4.22 -3.32 12.45
N MET A 315 3.03 -3.14 11.87
CA MET A 315 2.72 -3.59 10.50
C MET A 315 3.68 -2.96 9.50
N GLY A 316 3.79 -1.62 9.54
CA GLY A 316 4.68 -0.80 8.71
C GLY A 316 6.13 -1.27 8.69
N MET A 317 6.63 -1.76 9.82
CA MET A 317 7.99 -2.29 9.95
C MET A 317 8.12 -3.77 9.56
N THR A 318 7.06 -4.55 9.71
CA THR A 318 7.10 -6.01 9.51
C THR A 318 6.85 -6.37 8.05
N VAL A 319 5.87 -5.76 7.38
CA VAL A 319 5.52 -6.15 6.02
C VAL A 319 6.51 -5.55 5.03
N LYS A 320 7.14 -6.41 4.22
CA LYS A 320 8.33 -5.99 3.44
C LYS A 320 8.05 -5.37 2.10
N THR A 321 6.87 -5.53 1.52
CA THR A 321 6.50 -4.83 0.29
C THR A 321 5.53 -3.69 0.57
N ASP A 322 5.71 -2.54 -0.07
CA ASP A 322 4.84 -1.35 0.09
C ASP A 322 3.38 -1.69 -0.23
N GLY A 323 3.20 -2.49 -1.29
CA GLY A 323 1.94 -3.13 -1.68
C GLY A 323 1.24 -3.83 -0.53
N ALA A 324 1.89 -4.87 -0.01
CA ALA A 324 1.32 -5.68 1.06
C ALA A 324 1.22 -4.94 2.40
N ASP A 325 2.09 -3.97 2.67
CA ASP A 325 2.09 -3.22 3.93
C ASP A 325 0.89 -2.27 4.01
N ALA A 326 0.72 -1.42 3.00
CA ALA A 326 -0.43 -0.53 2.92
C ALA A 326 -1.75 -1.33 2.88
N ALA A 327 -1.74 -2.49 2.20
CA ALA A 327 -2.83 -3.44 2.20
C ALA A 327 -3.14 -4.02 3.60
N ALA A 328 -2.12 -4.55 4.28
CA ALA A 328 -2.26 -5.13 5.61
C ALA A 328 -2.66 -4.08 6.64
N GLY A 329 -2.12 -2.86 6.53
CA GLY A 329 -2.50 -1.71 7.34
C GLY A 329 -3.95 -1.29 7.11
N ALA A 330 -4.46 -1.36 5.87
CA ALA A 330 -5.85 -1.04 5.57
C ALA A 330 -6.81 -2.10 6.12
N ILE A 331 -6.45 -3.38 5.99
CA ILE A 331 -7.20 -4.49 6.59
C ILE A 331 -7.17 -4.38 8.12
N LEU A 332 -6.00 -4.11 8.71
CA LEU A 332 -5.83 -3.95 10.16
C LEU A 332 -6.66 -2.77 10.68
N ASP A 333 -6.63 -1.63 10.01
CA ASP A 333 -7.43 -0.45 10.36
C ASP A 333 -8.92 -0.79 10.42
N GLU A 334 -9.45 -1.40 9.35
CA GLU A 334 -10.86 -1.77 9.28
C GLU A 334 -11.23 -2.86 10.31
N LEU A 335 -10.38 -3.86 10.54
CA LEU A 335 -10.61 -4.91 11.55
C LEU A 335 -10.63 -4.35 12.98
N MET A 336 -9.63 -3.52 13.33
CA MET A 336 -9.52 -2.99 14.70
C MET A 336 -10.60 -1.96 15.01
N VAL A 337 -10.93 -1.07 14.07
CA VAL A 337 -12.05 -0.12 14.22
C VAL A 337 -13.36 -0.88 14.42
N SER A 338 -13.59 -1.93 13.62
CA SER A 338 -14.82 -2.73 13.71
C SER A 338 -14.93 -3.47 15.04
N GLN A 339 -13.85 -4.10 15.51
CA GLN A 339 -13.86 -4.83 16.78
C GLN A 339 -13.93 -3.91 18.01
N HIS A 340 -13.28 -2.75 17.96
CA HIS A 340 -13.36 -1.79 19.06
C HIS A 340 -14.79 -1.30 19.23
N LEU A 341 -15.41 -0.88 18.13
CA LEU A 341 -16.81 -0.46 18.09
C LEU A 341 -17.76 -1.52 18.68
N GLN A 342 -17.56 -2.80 18.40
CA GLN A 342 -18.38 -3.87 18.99
C GLN A 342 -18.24 -3.96 20.51
N LYS A 343 -17.03 -3.76 21.03
CA LYS A 343 -16.72 -3.97 22.44
C LYS A 343 -17.09 -2.78 23.31
N THR A 344 -16.89 -1.56 22.80
CA THR A 344 -17.03 -0.32 23.59
C THR A 344 -18.21 0.54 23.15
N GLY A 345 -18.75 0.33 21.94
CA GLY A 345 -19.72 1.23 21.32
C GLY A 345 -19.08 2.53 20.79
N GLU A 346 -17.77 2.73 20.97
CA GLU A 346 -17.05 3.91 20.55
C GLU A 346 -16.48 3.73 19.14
N HIS A 347 -16.60 4.75 18.29
CA HIS A 347 -16.17 4.67 16.90
C HIS A 347 -14.87 5.44 16.68
N TRP A 348 -13.75 4.73 16.53
CA TRP A 348 -12.49 5.33 16.10
C TRP A 348 -12.59 5.90 14.69
N GLN A 349 -11.91 7.02 14.46
CA GLN A 349 -11.78 7.59 13.12
C GLN A 349 -10.99 6.66 12.20
N GLU A 350 -11.55 6.35 11.03
CA GLU A 350 -10.94 5.45 10.05
C GLU A 350 -9.63 6.00 9.46
N GLY A 351 -8.62 5.14 9.43
CA GLY A 351 -7.35 5.31 8.75
C GLY A 351 -6.21 5.88 9.56
N TRP A 352 -6.37 6.12 10.86
CA TRP A 352 -5.23 6.47 11.72
C TRP A 352 -4.27 5.27 11.88
N ILE A 353 -4.80 4.04 11.91
CA ILE A 353 -3.98 2.82 12.00
C ILE A 353 -3.27 2.57 10.66
N LEU A 354 -3.99 2.76 9.54
CA LEU A 354 -3.41 2.75 8.20
C LEU A 354 -2.31 3.82 8.05
N SER A 355 -2.57 5.03 8.52
CA SER A 355 -1.61 6.14 8.48
C SER A 355 -0.36 5.82 9.31
N ALA A 356 -0.50 5.19 10.48
CA ALA A 356 0.63 4.77 11.30
C ALA A 356 1.51 3.72 10.57
N ALA A 357 0.89 2.72 9.93
CA ALA A 357 1.61 1.74 9.11
C ALA A 357 2.38 2.43 7.98
N ILE A 358 1.68 3.25 7.18
CA ILE A 358 2.27 3.85 5.99
C ILE A 358 3.29 4.94 6.33
N LEU A 359 3.10 5.76 7.37
CA LEU A 359 4.10 6.74 7.80
C LEU A 359 5.40 6.04 8.20
N THR A 360 5.29 4.96 8.97
CA THR A 360 6.43 4.12 9.34
C THR A 360 7.08 3.54 8.08
N LYS A 361 6.29 3.07 7.12
CA LYS A 361 6.80 2.52 5.87
C LYS A 361 7.50 3.55 4.98
N ILE A 362 6.96 4.74 4.84
CA ILE A 362 7.53 5.81 4.04
C ILE A 362 8.92 6.19 4.56
N TRP A 363 9.13 6.20 5.87
CA TRP A 363 10.47 6.39 6.42
C TRP A 363 11.43 5.30 5.99
N ILE A 364 11.01 4.02 6.01
CA ILE A 364 11.82 2.90 5.51
C ILE A 364 12.22 3.13 4.04
N ASP A 365 11.30 3.63 3.23
CA ASP A 365 11.53 3.94 1.81
C ASP A 365 12.46 5.13 1.61
N VAL A 366 12.42 6.13 2.49
CA VAL A 366 13.40 7.24 2.48
C VAL A 366 14.80 6.72 2.82
N PHE A 367 14.92 5.79 3.78
CA PHE A 367 16.20 5.25 4.24
C PHE A 367 16.93 4.39 3.20
N ILE A 368 16.24 3.79 2.21
CA ILE A 368 16.88 2.91 1.21
C ILE A 368 17.99 3.59 0.41
N GLY A 369 17.79 4.85 0.01
CA GLY A 369 18.76 5.58 -0.82
C GLY A 369 20.07 5.80 -0.07
N VAL A 370 19.98 6.19 1.20
CA VAL A 370 21.12 6.37 2.11
C VAL A 370 21.80 5.02 2.35
N TRP A 371 21.02 3.97 2.64
CA TRP A 371 21.58 2.66 2.94
C TRP A 371 22.31 2.01 1.76
N ALA A 372 21.73 2.09 0.57
CA ALA A 372 22.36 1.54 -0.64
C ALA A 372 23.70 2.24 -0.92
N PHE A 373 23.80 3.54 -0.66
CA PHE A 373 25.05 4.29 -0.75
C PHE A 373 26.07 3.84 0.31
N LEU A 374 25.66 3.74 1.59
CA LEU A 374 26.54 3.26 2.67
C LEU A 374 27.07 1.85 2.40
N LEU A 375 26.21 0.91 1.95
CA LEU A 375 26.65 -0.43 1.59
C LEU A 375 27.60 -0.43 0.39
N ALA A 376 27.37 0.40 -0.62
CA ALA A 376 28.29 0.52 -1.75
C ALA A 376 29.68 0.96 -1.27
N LEU A 377 29.76 1.95 -0.39
CA LEU A 377 31.03 2.40 0.21
C LEU A 377 31.69 1.28 1.02
N ILE A 378 30.95 0.62 1.91
CA ILE A 378 31.49 -0.50 2.71
C ILE A 378 32.01 -1.61 1.81
N TRP A 379 31.30 -1.94 0.73
CA TRP A 379 31.70 -3.03 -0.15
C TRP A 379 32.98 -2.72 -0.92
N ILE A 380 33.10 -1.50 -1.44
CA ILE A 380 34.28 -1.03 -2.17
C ILE A 380 35.50 -0.90 -1.26
N TYR A 381 35.34 -0.26 -0.10
CA TYR A 381 36.47 0.06 0.78
C TYR A 381 36.88 -1.08 1.72
N LYS A 382 35.96 -1.99 2.08
CA LYS A 382 36.22 -2.98 3.15
C LYS A 382 36.00 -4.44 2.73
N VAL A 383 35.14 -4.74 1.75
CA VAL A 383 34.80 -6.13 1.39
C VAL A 383 35.56 -6.61 0.15
N GLU A 384 35.53 -5.84 -0.93
CA GLU A 384 36.22 -6.12 -2.19
C GLU A 384 37.02 -4.90 -2.65
N GLN A 385 38.18 -4.72 -2.03
CA GLN A 385 39.17 -3.73 -2.45
C GLN A 385 39.74 -4.17 -3.81
N ARG A 386 39.36 -3.48 -4.90
CA ARG A 386 39.94 -3.74 -6.23
C ARG A 386 40.78 -2.52 -6.65
N PRO A 387 42.03 -2.71 -7.15
CA PRO A 387 42.84 -1.61 -7.67
C PRO A 387 42.12 -0.89 -8.82
N GLY A 388 42.02 0.45 -8.77
CA GLY A 388 41.39 1.27 -9.82
C GLY A 388 39.87 1.45 -9.73
N GLN A 389 39.26 1.24 -8.55
CA GLN A 389 37.82 1.42 -8.36
C GLN A 389 37.39 2.90 -8.39
N VAL A 390 36.42 3.18 -9.26
CA VAL A 390 35.71 4.47 -9.37
C VAL A 390 34.87 4.69 -8.12
N THR A 391 34.90 5.92 -7.58
CA THR A 391 34.09 6.37 -6.45
C THR A 391 32.60 6.25 -6.74
N VAL A 392 31.79 5.94 -5.72
CA VAL A 392 30.33 5.93 -5.85
C VAL A 392 29.84 7.37 -5.98
N GLN A 393 29.11 7.68 -7.05
CA GLN A 393 28.53 9.01 -7.24
C GLN A 393 27.36 9.23 -6.28
N LEU A 394 27.27 10.42 -5.68
CA LEU A 394 26.13 10.82 -4.84
C LEU A 394 24.79 10.79 -5.60
N SER A 395 24.82 10.93 -6.93
CA SER A 395 23.64 10.81 -7.81
C SER A 395 22.94 9.46 -7.70
N GLU A 396 23.61 8.41 -7.22
CA GLU A 396 22.98 7.10 -7.04
C GLU A 396 21.97 7.04 -5.90
N ILE A 397 22.06 7.96 -4.93
CA ILE A 397 21.01 8.14 -3.93
C ILE A 397 19.72 8.55 -4.65
N TRP A 398 19.81 9.51 -5.58
CA TRP A 398 18.66 9.96 -6.36
C TRP A 398 18.06 8.82 -7.18
N PHE A 399 18.83 8.08 -7.97
CA PHE A 399 18.25 7.03 -8.83
C PHE A 399 17.64 5.84 -8.06
N ARG A 400 18.01 5.65 -6.80
CA ARG A 400 17.50 4.58 -5.93
C ARG A 400 16.39 5.03 -4.99
N PHE A 401 16.26 6.33 -4.78
CA PHE A 401 15.19 6.91 -3.96
C PHE A 401 13.82 6.61 -4.59
N PRO A 402 12.86 6.07 -3.83
CA PRO A 402 11.51 5.81 -4.34
C PRO A 402 10.78 7.11 -4.68
N LYS A 403 10.33 7.26 -5.92
CA LYS A 403 9.79 8.52 -6.44
C LYS A 403 8.38 8.79 -5.99
N PHE A 404 7.57 7.76 -5.77
CA PHE A 404 6.23 7.91 -5.20
C PHE A 404 6.21 8.66 -3.86
N VAL A 405 7.29 8.56 -3.06
CA VAL A 405 7.46 9.31 -1.80
C VAL A 405 7.44 10.83 -2.04
N ILE A 406 7.97 11.30 -3.17
CA ILE A 406 7.92 12.71 -3.55
C ILE A 406 6.47 13.12 -3.81
N GLY A 407 5.72 12.33 -4.58
CA GLY A 407 4.30 12.60 -4.83
C GLY A 407 3.48 12.65 -3.55
N TYR A 408 3.75 11.73 -2.61
CA TYR A 408 3.14 11.72 -1.29
C TYR A 408 3.44 13.01 -0.50
N PHE A 409 4.71 13.43 -0.40
CA PHE A 409 5.07 14.64 0.35
C PHE A 409 4.54 15.91 -0.32
N ILE A 410 4.52 15.96 -1.65
CA ILE A 410 3.88 17.06 -2.39
C ILE A 410 2.41 17.15 -2.00
N ALA A 411 1.65 16.05 -2.11
CA ALA A 411 0.24 16.05 -1.75
C ALA A 411 0.02 16.42 -0.27
N TRP A 412 0.82 15.86 0.64
CA TRP A 412 0.69 16.14 2.07
C TRP A 412 1.00 17.60 2.42
N PHE A 413 2.19 18.10 2.08
CA PHE A 413 2.59 19.45 2.43
C PHE A 413 1.77 20.53 1.72
N PHE A 414 1.21 20.23 0.55
CA PHE A 414 0.31 21.16 -0.11
C PHE A 414 -0.98 21.38 0.69
N TYR A 415 -1.64 20.31 1.14
CA TYR A 415 -2.83 20.43 1.99
C TYR A 415 -2.52 21.05 3.36
N VAL A 416 -1.35 20.77 3.94
CA VAL A 416 -0.88 21.48 5.14
C VAL A 416 -0.69 22.97 4.83
N GLY A 417 -0.12 23.32 3.69
CA GLY A 417 0.02 24.71 3.24
C GLY A 417 -1.32 25.42 3.08
N ILE A 418 -2.32 24.75 2.48
CA ILE A 418 -3.69 25.29 2.44
C ILE A 418 -4.21 25.51 3.86
N ALA A 419 -4.05 24.52 4.74
CA ALA A 419 -4.53 24.62 6.12
C ALA A 419 -3.96 25.83 6.88
N VAL A 420 -2.68 26.11 6.67
CA VAL A 420 -1.96 27.18 7.38
C VAL A 420 -2.19 28.55 6.74
N TYR A 421 -2.15 28.64 5.41
CA TYR A 421 -2.15 29.93 4.70
C TYR A 421 -3.53 30.33 4.15
N PHE A 422 -4.42 29.37 3.90
CA PHE A 422 -5.73 29.60 3.28
C PHE A 422 -6.84 28.82 4.00
N PRO A 423 -7.11 29.11 5.29
CA PRO A 423 -8.08 28.37 6.09
C PRO A 423 -9.51 28.41 5.53
N GLU A 424 -9.87 29.47 4.79
CA GLU A 424 -11.17 29.60 4.13
C GLU A 424 -11.35 28.62 2.96
N ALA A 425 -10.26 28.18 2.33
CA ALA A 425 -10.29 27.24 1.21
C ALA A 425 -10.41 25.77 1.66
N ILE A 426 -10.33 25.50 2.97
CA ILE A 426 -10.29 24.15 3.54
C ILE A 426 -11.52 23.33 3.17
N GLU A 427 -12.72 23.88 3.34
CA GLU A 427 -13.96 23.15 3.11
C GLU A 427 -14.10 22.74 1.64
N ASN A 428 -13.84 23.69 0.74
CA ASN A 428 -13.85 23.46 -0.69
C ASN A 428 -12.74 22.48 -1.12
N ALA A 429 -11.53 22.59 -0.55
CA ALA A 429 -10.44 21.66 -0.83
C ALA A 429 -10.78 20.24 -0.34
N ALA A 430 -11.45 20.12 0.81
CA ALA A 430 -11.82 18.84 1.41
C ALA A 430 -12.82 18.06 0.54
N ASP A 431 -13.72 18.74 -0.18
CA ASP A 431 -14.71 18.08 -1.04
C ASP A 431 -14.04 17.21 -2.12
N GLY A 432 -13.16 17.78 -2.94
CA GLY A 432 -12.41 17.03 -3.96
C GLY A 432 -11.38 16.09 -3.34
N ALA A 433 -10.69 16.53 -2.28
CA ALA A 433 -9.73 15.71 -1.56
C ALA A 433 -10.35 14.40 -1.05
N SER A 434 -11.58 14.46 -0.52
CA SER A 434 -12.30 13.32 0.05
C SER A 434 -12.53 12.21 -0.99
N VAL A 435 -12.73 12.57 -2.26
CA VAL A 435 -12.93 11.64 -3.37
C VAL A 435 -11.61 10.97 -3.77
N VAL A 436 -10.55 11.74 -3.92
CA VAL A 436 -9.23 11.20 -4.33
C VAL A 436 -8.66 10.32 -3.22
N GLN A 437 -8.70 10.80 -1.98
CA GLN A 437 -8.15 10.06 -0.87
C GLN A 437 -9.04 8.87 -0.48
N SER A 438 -10.37 8.91 -0.60
CA SER A 438 -11.20 7.79 -0.15
C SER A 438 -11.51 6.78 -1.26
N PRO A 439 -12.52 6.98 -2.13
CA PRO A 439 -12.89 5.98 -3.13
C PRO A 439 -11.79 5.68 -4.16
N MET A 440 -11.04 6.69 -4.66
CA MET A 440 -9.97 6.40 -5.64
C MET A 440 -8.82 5.62 -5.01
N ARG A 441 -8.40 5.97 -3.78
CA ARG A 441 -7.39 5.17 -3.05
C ARG A 441 -7.87 3.75 -2.78
N LYS A 442 -9.11 3.55 -2.30
CA LYS A 442 -9.66 2.20 -2.07
C LYS A 442 -9.71 1.40 -3.36
N MET A 443 -10.04 2.02 -4.51
CA MET A 443 -9.97 1.35 -5.81
C MET A 443 -8.54 0.94 -6.19
N MET A 444 -7.55 1.82 -6.01
CA MET A 444 -6.15 1.50 -6.26
C MET A 444 -5.66 0.35 -5.36
N PHE A 445 -6.09 0.33 -4.10
CA PHE A 445 -5.87 -0.82 -3.22
C PHE A 445 -6.52 -2.09 -3.79
N MET A 446 -7.81 -2.07 -4.13
CA MET A 446 -8.49 -3.25 -4.70
C MET A 446 -7.81 -3.77 -5.98
N LEU A 447 -7.41 -2.89 -6.90
CA LEU A 447 -6.64 -3.25 -8.10
C LEU A 447 -5.30 -3.88 -7.73
N THR A 448 -4.64 -3.37 -6.69
CA THR A 448 -3.43 -3.96 -6.12
C THR A 448 -3.69 -5.39 -5.65
N PHE A 449 -4.71 -5.63 -4.82
CA PHE A 449 -4.98 -6.97 -4.28
C PHE A 449 -5.27 -8.01 -5.36
N VAL A 450 -6.12 -7.69 -6.33
CA VAL A 450 -6.39 -8.58 -7.48
C VAL A 450 -5.09 -8.84 -8.25
N SER A 451 -4.32 -7.78 -8.53
CA SER A 451 -3.08 -7.89 -9.30
C SER A 451 -2.00 -8.71 -8.57
N ILE A 452 -1.82 -8.52 -7.27
CA ILE A 452 -0.84 -9.32 -6.50
C ILE A 452 -1.25 -10.79 -6.53
N GLY A 453 -2.53 -11.10 -6.31
CA GLY A 453 -3.02 -12.47 -6.40
C GLY A 453 -2.72 -13.11 -7.76
N ILE A 454 -3.00 -12.41 -8.86
CA ILE A 454 -2.78 -12.89 -10.24
C ILE A 454 -1.31 -13.21 -10.51
N ILE A 455 -0.37 -12.37 -10.05
CA ILE A 455 1.06 -12.57 -10.33
C ILE A 455 1.76 -13.51 -9.35
N THR A 456 1.10 -13.85 -8.23
CA THR A 456 1.65 -14.72 -7.19
C THR A 456 1.54 -16.18 -7.62
N ASP A 457 2.69 -16.83 -7.76
CA ASP A 457 2.81 -18.23 -8.15
C ASP A 457 3.62 -19.01 -7.10
N PHE A 458 2.91 -19.75 -6.25
CA PHE A 458 3.54 -20.53 -5.18
C PHE A 458 4.41 -21.67 -5.70
N SER A 459 4.23 -22.11 -6.96
CA SER A 459 5.06 -23.15 -7.54
C SER A 459 6.53 -22.74 -7.68
N LYS A 460 6.82 -21.43 -7.67
CA LYS A 460 8.18 -20.87 -7.68
C LYS A 460 8.94 -21.06 -6.37
N LEU A 461 8.27 -21.44 -5.27
CA LEU A 461 8.95 -21.80 -4.01
C LEU A 461 9.67 -23.16 -4.11
N LYS A 462 9.30 -24.01 -5.09
CA LYS A 462 9.92 -25.33 -5.25
C LYS A 462 11.42 -25.18 -5.54
N GLY A 463 12.25 -25.84 -4.74
CA GLY A 463 13.72 -25.77 -4.85
C GLY A 463 14.37 -24.67 -4.01
N MET A 464 13.60 -23.82 -3.32
CA MET A 464 14.11 -22.71 -2.51
C MET A 464 14.03 -22.95 -0.99
N GLY A 465 13.77 -24.17 -0.55
CA GLY A 465 13.40 -24.50 0.84
C GLY A 465 14.32 -23.90 1.91
N ARG A 466 15.65 -23.98 1.74
CA ARG A 466 16.59 -23.43 2.72
C ARG A 466 16.51 -21.91 2.86
N LEU A 467 16.34 -21.20 1.73
CA LEU A 467 16.26 -19.74 1.71
C LEU A 467 14.88 -19.27 2.20
N ALA A 468 13.82 -20.01 1.86
CA ALA A 468 12.46 -19.78 2.35
C ALA A 468 12.35 -19.97 3.87
N ILE A 469 12.96 -21.03 4.43
CA ILE A 469 12.99 -21.27 5.89
C ILE A 469 13.74 -20.15 6.60
N LEU A 470 14.91 -19.76 6.10
CA LEU A 470 15.65 -18.62 6.65
C LEU A 470 14.81 -17.35 6.62
N TYR A 471 14.14 -17.07 5.49
CA TYR A 471 13.28 -15.91 5.36
C TYR A 471 12.14 -15.95 6.38
N GLY A 472 11.40 -17.06 6.47
CA GLY A 472 10.29 -17.20 7.42
C GLY A 472 10.71 -17.07 8.89
N ILE A 473 11.83 -17.68 9.28
CA ILE A 473 12.39 -17.53 10.64
C ILE A 473 12.77 -16.08 10.91
N ALA A 474 13.52 -15.47 10.01
CA ALA A 474 13.94 -14.08 10.15
C ALA A 474 12.75 -13.12 10.21
N LEU A 475 11.69 -13.40 9.46
CA LEU A 475 10.50 -12.57 9.41
C LEU A 475 9.65 -12.71 10.68
N PHE A 476 9.15 -13.92 10.96
CA PHE A 476 8.15 -14.15 11.99
C PHE A 476 8.75 -14.26 13.40
N LEU A 477 9.97 -14.78 13.54
CA LEU A 477 10.57 -15.01 14.86
C LEU A 477 11.54 -13.90 15.30
N ILE A 478 11.98 -13.04 14.36
CA ILE A 478 12.96 -11.98 14.65
C ILE A 478 12.36 -10.62 14.34
N ILE A 479 12.00 -10.36 13.08
CA ILE A 479 11.56 -9.04 12.65
C ILE A 479 10.21 -8.69 13.28
N ALA A 480 9.18 -9.53 13.16
CA ALA A 480 7.85 -9.20 13.68
C ALA A 480 7.83 -8.92 15.19
N PRO A 481 8.52 -9.70 16.06
CA PRO A 481 8.60 -9.40 17.49
C PRO A 481 9.40 -8.13 17.79
N ILE A 482 10.54 -7.91 17.11
CA ILE A 482 11.35 -6.69 17.32
C ILE A 482 10.58 -5.46 16.82
N ALA A 483 9.94 -5.54 15.65
CA ALA A 483 9.08 -4.50 15.09
C ALA A 483 7.99 -4.11 16.10
N TYR A 484 7.30 -5.11 16.66
CA TYR A 484 6.27 -4.88 17.65
C TYR A 484 6.82 -4.22 18.93
N ALA A 485 7.95 -4.71 19.46
CA ALA A 485 8.58 -4.14 20.65
C ALA A 485 9.02 -2.68 20.42
N VAL A 486 9.60 -2.39 19.25
CA VAL A 486 9.99 -1.02 18.88
C VAL A 486 8.75 -0.14 18.69
N ALA A 487 7.72 -0.62 18.00
CA ALA A 487 6.47 0.10 17.84
C ALA A 487 5.84 0.44 19.19
N TRP A 488 5.87 -0.51 20.14
CA TRP A 488 5.38 -0.31 21.51
C TRP A 488 6.14 0.80 22.24
N ILE A 489 7.47 0.83 22.13
CA ILE A 489 8.30 1.85 22.80
C ILE A 489 7.94 3.25 22.31
N PHE A 490 7.77 3.42 20.99
CA PHE A 490 7.60 4.74 20.38
C PHE A 490 6.13 5.21 20.25
N HIS A 491 5.16 4.29 20.24
CA HIS A 491 3.76 4.61 19.92
C HIS A 491 2.76 4.21 21.02
N ARG A 492 3.21 3.64 22.15
CA ARG A 492 2.30 3.31 23.26
C ARG A 492 1.54 4.55 23.73
N GLY A 493 0.25 4.38 23.98
CA GLY A 493 -0.62 5.47 24.45
C GLY A 493 -1.17 6.37 23.34
N MET A 494 -0.70 6.23 22.10
CA MET A 494 -1.33 6.88 20.95
C MET A 494 -2.59 6.10 20.55
N LEU A 495 -3.73 6.78 20.53
CA LEU A 495 -5.02 6.20 20.10
C LEU A 495 -5.63 7.03 18.96
N PRO A 496 -6.32 6.40 17.99
CA PRO A 496 -7.14 7.11 17.03
C PRO A 496 -8.13 8.04 17.76
N PRO A 497 -8.32 9.27 17.28
CA PRO A 497 -9.41 10.12 17.74
C PRO A 497 -10.76 9.43 17.53
N LEU A 498 -11.72 9.73 18.41
CA LEU A 498 -13.10 9.29 18.27
C LEU A 498 -13.84 10.10 17.20
N VAL A 499 -14.82 9.48 16.56
CA VAL A 499 -15.80 10.20 15.72
C VAL A 499 -16.82 10.82 16.67
N GLU A 500 -16.94 12.15 16.62
CA GLU A 500 -17.99 12.91 17.32
C GLU A 500 -19.39 12.61 16.79
#